data_AF-A0A269YZX3-F1
#
_entry.id   AF-A0A269YZX3-F1
#
_cell.length_a   1.000
_cell.length_b   1.000
_cell.length_c   1.000
_cell.angle_alpha   90.00
_cell.angle_beta   90.00
_cell.angle_gamma   90.00
#
_symmetry.space_group_name_H-M   'P 1'
#
loop_
_entity.id
_entity.type
_entity.pdbx_description
1 polymer ?
#
loop_
_entity_poly.entity_id
_entity_poly.type
_entity_poly.pdbx_seq_one_letter_code
_entity_poly.pdbx_strand_id
1 'polypeptide(L)' 'VDGKDYNLDDLILYLNQLAGKHGIGRIDHVENRLVGIKSREIYETPGAEVILKAHKALETITLTKDVAHF' A
#
# COMPACT_ATOMS: atom_id res chain seq x y z
N VAL A 1 -3.04 -2.64 -15.03
CA VAL A 1 -2.47 -3.92 -14.52
C VAL A 1 -2.47 -4.92 -15.66
N ASP A 2 -1.37 -5.62 -15.90
CA ASP A 2 -1.23 -6.60 -17.00
C ASP A 2 -1.64 -6.03 -18.37
N GLY A 3 -1.25 -4.78 -18.65
CA GLY A 3 -1.57 -4.09 -19.90
C GLY A 3 -3.01 -3.57 -20.02
N LYS A 4 -3.88 -3.81 -19.03
CA LYS A 4 -5.24 -3.27 -18.99
C LYS A 4 -5.32 -1.98 -18.17
N ASP A 5 -6.02 -1.00 -18.73
CA ASP A 5 -6.34 0.27 -18.09
C ASP A 5 -7.53 0.15 -17.14
N TYR A 6 -7.48 0.92 -16.06
CA TYR A 6 -8.49 0.96 -15.02
C TYR A 6 -8.70 2.40 -14.57
N ASN A 7 -9.93 2.74 -14.17
CA ASN A 7 -10.15 3.89 -13.29
C ASN A 7 -9.54 3.59 -11.91
N LEU A 8 -9.24 4.63 -11.14
CA LEU A 8 -8.52 4.47 -9.87
C LEU A 8 -9.27 3.60 -8.87
N ASP A 9 -10.58 3.82 -8.72
CA ASP A 9 -11.46 3.06 -7.83
C ASP A 9 -11.55 1.58 -8.25
N ASP A 10 -11.76 1.32 -9.54
CA ASP A 10 -11.78 -0.03 -10.09
C ASP A 10 -10.44 -0.76 -9.90
N LEU A 11 -9.32 -0.05 -10.07
CA LEU A 11 -7.98 -0.57 -9.87
C LEU A 11 -7.78 -1.03 -8.42
N ILE A 12 -8.15 -0.20 -7.46
CA ILE A 12 -8.01 -0.52 -6.03
C ILE A 12 -8.86 -1.75 -5.69
N LEU A 13 -10.11 -1.81 -6.15
CA LEU A 13 -10.99 -2.94 -5.91
C LEU A 13 -10.44 -4.24 -6.54
N TYR A 14 -9.93 -4.18 -7.76
CA TYR A 14 -9.29 -5.31 -8.42
C TYR A 14 -8.08 -5.81 -7.63
N LEU A 15 -7.18 -4.90 -7.22
CA LEU A 15 -5.98 -5.26 -6.47
C LEU A 15 -6.31 -5.79 -5.07
N ASN A 16 -7.37 -5.29 -4.41
CA ASN A 16 -7.85 -5.83 -3.14
C ASN A 16 -8.22 -7.32 -3.28
N GLN A 17 -8.97 -7.67 -4.33
CA GLN A 17 -9.35 -9.07 -4.57
C GLN A 17 -8.14 -9.94 -4.93
N LEU A 18 -7.28 -9.46 -5.84
CA LEU A 18 -6.13 -10.23 -6.30
C LEU A 18 -5.13 -10.47 -5.16
N ALA A 19 -4.65 -9.41 -4.52
CA ALA A 19 -3.65 -9.52 -3.46
C ALA A 19 -4.23 -10.15 -2.18
N GLY A 20 -5.50 -9.89 -1.88
CA GLY A 20 -6.21 -10.51 -0.76
C GLY A 20 -6.30 -12.04 -0.88
N LYS A 21 -6.52 -12.58 -2.08
CA LYS A 21 -6.47 -14.04 -2.33
C LYS A 21 -5.11 -14.68 -1.99
N HIS A 22 -4.05 -13.87 -1.97
CA HIS A 22 -2.69 -14.30 -1.63
C HIS A 22 -2.28 -13.90 -0.19
N GLY A 23 -3.20 -13.36 0.63
CA GLY A 23 -2.94 -13.02 2.02
C GLY A 23 -2.08 -11.77 2.25
N ILE A 24 -1.92 -10.93 1.23
CA ILE A 24 -1.13 -9.69 1.31
C ILE A 24 -1.90 -8.59 2.06
N GLY A 25 -1.18 -7.74 2.80
CA GLY A 25 -1.72 -6.53 3.42
C GLY A 25 -2.35 -6.73 4.81
N ARG A 26 -2.10 -7.85 5.49
CA ARG A 26 -2.53 -8.06 6.89
C ARG A 26 -1.51 -7.47 7.85
N ILE A 27 -1.95 -6.53 8.69
CA ILE A 27 -1.09 -5.80 9.62
C ILE A 27 -1.67 -5.93 11.03
N ASP A 28 -0.85 -6.32 11.99
CA ASP A 28 -1.14 -6.27 13.43
C ASP A 28 -0.21 -5.22 14.05
N HIS A 29 -0.79 -4.12 14.55
CA HIS A 29 -0.02 -2.95 14.92
C HIS A 29 -0.45 -2.37 16.27
N VAL A 30 0.53 -1.97 17.09
CA VAL A 30 0.29 -1.15 18.28
C VAL A 30 0.68 0.29 17.98
N GLU A 31 -0.31 1.18 17.87
CA GLU A 31 -0.11 2.58 17.47
C GLU A 31 -0.35 3.54 18.63
N ASN A 32 0.27 4.72 18.55
CA ASN A 32 -0.02 5.83 19.45
C ASN A 32 -1.16 6.67 18.87
N ARG A 33 -2.24 6.85 19.62
CA ARG A 33 -3.34 7.74 19.24
C ARG A 33 -3.03 9.17 19.67
N LEU A 34 -3.60 10.13 18.93
CA LEU A 34 -3.46 11.56 19.21
C LEU A 34 -3.87 11.93 20.66
N VAL A 35 -4.85 11.21 21.23
CA VAL A 35 -5.36 11.43 22.60
C VAL A 35 -4.44 10.89 23.72
N GLY A 36 -3.22 10.45 23.40
CA GLY A 36 -2.21 10.07 24.39
C GLY A 36 -2.27 8.62 24.89
N ILE A 37 -3.04 7.75 24.21
CA ILE A 37 -3.12 6.32 24.54
C ILE A 37 -2.51 5.47 23.43
N LYS A 38 -2.21 4.20 23.74
CA LYS A 38 -1.89 3.19 22.73
C LYS A 38 -3.12 2.36 22.40
N SER A 39 -3.24 1.92 21.15
CA SER A 39 -4.22 0.92 20.73
C SER A 39 -3.54 -0.17 19.92
N ARG A 40 -4.02 -1.41 20.05
CA ARG A 40 -3.64 -2.52 19.17
C ARG A 40 -4.76 -2.74 18.17
N GLU A 41 -4.45 -2.65 16.89
CA GLU A 41 -5.41 -2.71 15.80
C GLU A 41 -4.95 -3.73 14.76
N ILE A 42 -5.92 -4.35 14.08
CA ILE A 42 -5.68 -5.21 12.93
C ILE A 42 -6.20 -4.49 11.69
N TYR A 43 -5.35 -4.35 10.67
CA TYR A 43 -5.69 -3.74 9.40
C TYR A 43 -5.53 -4.73 8.25
N GLU A 44 -6.38 -4.60 7.24
CA GLU A 44 -6.28 -5.34 5.98
C GLU A 44 -6.28 -4.34 4.81
N THR A 45 -5.12 -4.21 4.16
CA THR A 45 -4.88 -3.22 3.11
C THR A 45 -4.24 -3.82 1.85
N PRO A 46 -4.80 -4.91 1.27
CA PRO A 46 -4.18 -5.67 0.19
C PRO A 46 -3.80 -4.83 -1.04
N GLY A 47 -4.74 -4.03 -1.56
CA GLY A 47 -4.50 -3.21 -2.74
C GLY A 47 -3.51 -2.08 -2.46
N ALA A 48 -3.60 -1.44 -1.30
CA ALA A 48 -2.70 -0.36 -0.92
C ALA A 48 -1.25 -0.85 -0.77
N GLU A 49 -1.05 -2.02 -0.16
CA GLU A 49 0.28 -2.63 0.00
C GLU A 49 0.95 -2.86 -1.37
N VAL A 50 0.20 -3.39 -2.34
CA VAL A 50 0.71 -3.60 -3.71
C VAL A 50 1.04 -2.29 -4.40
N ILE A 51 0.13 -1.30 -4.33
CA ILE A 51 0.31 0.01 -4.99
C ILE A 51 1.53 0.72 -4.42
N LEU A 52 1.65 0.82 -3.09
CA LEU A 52 2.78 1.50 -2.44
C LEU A 52 4.12 0.83 -2.77
N LYS A 53 4.16 -0.50 -2.79
CA LYS A 53 5.36 -1.24 -3.16
C LYS A 53 5.76 -1.02 -4.62
N ALA A 54 4.79 -1.04 -5.53
CA ALA A 54 5.03 -0.78 -6.96
C ALA A 54 5.45 0.69 -7.20
N HIS A 55 4.81 1.64 -6.53
CA HIS A 55 5.17 3.06 -6.59
C HIS A 55 6.61 3.29 -6.16
N LYS A 56 7.00 2.73 -5.00
CA LYS A 56 8.38 2.86 -4.49
C LYS A 56 9.42 2.22 -5.40
N ALA A 57 9.08 1.09 -6.03
CA ALA A 57 9.94 0.47 -7.03
C ALA A 57 10.12 1.38 -8.28
N LEU A 58 9.06 2.07 -8.71
CA LEU A 58 9.14 3.04 -9.80
C LEU A 58 10.00 4.24 -9.40
N GLU A 59 9.79 4.80 -8.22
CA GLU A 59 10.60 5.92 -7.69
C GLU A 59 12.10 5.61 -7.65
N THR A 60 12.46 4.36 -7.32
CA THR A 60 13.86 3.93 -7.25
C THR A 60 14.60 4.05 -8.58
N ILE A 61 13.88 4.00 -9.71
CA ILE A 61 14.48 4.08 -11.06
C ILE A 61 14.19 5.41 -11.76
N THR A 62 13.25 6.22 -11.26
CA THR A 62 12.86 7.49 -11.88
C THR A 62 13.33 8.72 -11.12
N LEU A 63 13.58 8.62 -9.81
CA LEU A 63 14.02 9.75 -8.99
C LEU A 63 15.54 9.77 -8.85
N THR A 64 16.10 10.98 -8.83
CA THR A 64 17.50 11.16 -8.43
C THR A 64 17.63 10.91 -6.93
N LYS A 65 18.83 10.55 -6.50
CA LYS A 65 19.13 10.25 -5.10
C LYS A 65 18.73 11.40 -4.17
N ASP A 66 19.06 12.63 -4.52
CA ASP A 66 18.78 13.78 -3.66
C ASP A 66 17.28 14.01 -3.48
N VAL A 67 16.48 13.79 -4.53
CA VAL A 67 15.01 13.90 -4.45
C VAL A 67 14.40 12.75 -3.65
N ALA A 68 14.90 11.52 -3.81
CA ALA A 68 14.38 10.35 -3.10
C ALA A 68 14.70 10.33 -1.59
N HIS A 69 15.71 11.09 -1.16
CA HIS A 69 16.20 11.12 0.23
C HIS A 69 15.95 12.45 0.96
N PHE A 70 15.32 13.43 0.31
CA PHE A 70 14.94 14.72 0.89
C PHE A 70 13.75 14.57 1.85
#